data_AF-A0AAE0QBM2-F1
#
_entry.id   AF-A0AAE0QBM2-F1
#
_cell.length_a   1.000
_cell.length_b   1.000
_cell.length_c   1.000
_cell.angle_alpha   90.00
_cell.angle_beta   90.00
_cell.angle_gamma   90.00
#
_symmetry.space_group_name_H-M   'P 1'
#
loop_
_entity.id
_entity.type
_entity.pdbx_description
1 polymer ?
#
loop_
_entity_poly.entity_id
_entity_poly.type
_entity_poly.pdbx_seq_one_letter_code
_entity_poly.pdbx_strand_id
1 'polypeptide(L)'
;MGQMLALGDIKAILSQSLGKAKMIDHSLRDSYPTRADPGRVEKIKMEEDESVAEFALKLQKAWREEMGEAWDETAASQTLFRMMVKKALPMEVQDQLDTVVGPSTMAWPTFEANIIHYVELHR
;
A
#
# COMPACT_ATOMS: atom_id res chain seq x y z
N MET A 1 22.10 2.11 47.98
CA MET A 1 20.66 2.26 48.28
C MET A 1 19.93 2.28 46.95
N GLY A 2 19.33 1.16 46.53
CA GLY A 2 18.60 1.08 45.27
C GLY A 2 17.18 1.61 45.45
N GLN A 3 16.85 2.72 44.78
CA GLN A 3 15.47 3.22 44.77
C GLN A 3 14.60 2.27 43.96
N MET A 4 13.65 1.64 44.63
CA MET A 4 12.64 0.77 44.05
C MET A 4 11.56 1.67 43.43
N LEU A 5 11.65 1.88 42.11
CA LEU A 5 10.61 2.58 41.34
C LEU A 5 9.30 1.80 41.47
N ALA A 6 8.26 2.46 41.99
CA ALA A 6 6.95 1.83 42.09
C ALA A 6 6.34 1.71 40.68
N LEU A 7 5.58 0.65 40.42
CA LEU A 7 4.96 0.39 39.12
C LEU A 7 4.05 1.56 38.64
N GLY A 8 3.56 2.39 39.57
CA GLY A 8 2.81 3.61 39.29
C GLY A 8 3.65 4.71 38.65
N ASP A 9 4.92 4.84 39.01
CA ASP A 9 5.83 5.85 38.46
C ASP A 9 6.21 5.51 37.02
N ILE A 10 6.36 4.21 36.70
CA ILE A 10 6.62 3.74 35.34
C ILE A 10 5.44 4.08 34.41
N LYS A 11 4.20 3.93 34.88
CA LYS A 11 3.00 4.34 34.11
C LYS A 11 2.93 5.86 33.92
N ALA A 12 3.31 6.65 34.92
CA ALA A 12 3.31 8.11 34.80
C ALA A 12 4.37 8.60 33.80
N ILE A 13 5.57 8.00 33.80
CA ILE A 13 6.64 8.31 32.84
C ILE A 13 6.21 7.94 31.42
N LEU A 14 5.63 6.74 31.22
CA LEU A 14 5.16 6.31 29.90
C LEU A 14 4.02 7.20 29.37
N SER A 15 3.08 7.63 30.23
CA SER A 15 2.01 8.56 29.85
C SER A 15 2.51 9.97 29.53
N GLN A 16 3.55 10.47 30.21
CA GLN A 16 4.17 11.75 29.84
C GLN A 16 4.93 11.67 28.51
N SER A 17 5.52 10.52 28.18
CA SER A 17 6.19 10.29 26.89
C SER A 17 5.20 10.06 25.73
N LEU A 18 4.02 9.48 25.97
CA LEU A 18 2.99 9.29 24.94
C LEU A 18 2.00 10.46 24.78
N GLY A 19 2.01 11.44 25.69
CA GLY A 19 1.08 12.58 25.70
C GLY A 19 1.24 13.61 24.57
N LYS A 20 2.06 13.36 23.55
CA LYS A 20 2.22 14.24 22.37
C LYS A 20 1.95 13.55 21.03
N ALA A 21 1.18 12.48 21.01
CA ALA A 21 0.79 11.79 19.78
C ALA A 21 -0.26 12.53 18.91
N LYS A 22 -0.46 13.84 19.07
CA LYS A 22 -1.45 14.61 18.28
C LYS A 22 -1.01 16.00 17.82
N MET A 23 0.29 16.27 17.75
CA MET A 23 0.83 17.48 17.12
C MET A 23 2.21 17.23 16.49
N ILE A 24 2.30 16.23 15.62
CA ILE A 24 3.51 16.04 14.80
C ILE A 24 3.16 15.74 13.34
N ASP A 25 2.09 16.33 12.82
CA ASP A 25 1.71 16.13 11.42
C ASP A 25 2.37 17.14 10.46
N HIS A 26 2.80 18.33 10.91
CA HIS A 26 3.34 19.34 9.99
C HIS A 26 4.88 19.49 10.04
N SER A 27 5.50 19.58 11.22
CA SER A 27 6.95 19.88 11.29
C SER A 27 7.88 18.71 10.94
N LEU A 28 7.38 17.47 10.95
CA LEU A 28 8.15 16.30 10.50
C LEU A 28 8.10 16.09 8.99
N ARG A 29 7.06 16.59 8.30
CA ARG A 29 6.91 16.45 6.84
C ARG A 29 7.98 17.22 6.06
N ASP A 30 8.43 18.35 6.60
CA ASP A 30 9.50 19.16 5.98
C ASP A 30 10.90 18.58 6.19
N SER A 31 11.13 17.85 7.30
CA SER A 31 12.44 17.27 7.63
C SER A 31 12.62 15.84 7.10
N TYR A 32 11.50 15.13 6.92
CA TYR A 32 11.41 13.83 6.28
C TYR A 32 10.25 13.95 5.30
N PRO A 33 10.50 14.16 3.99
CA PRO A 33 9.42 14.11 3.02
C PRO A 33 8.74 12.77 3.24
N THR A 34 7.51 12.83 3.75
CA THR A 34 6.71 11.66 4.08
C THR A 34 6.82 10.76 2.90
N ARG A 35 7.47 9.60 3.06
CA ARG A 35 7.47 8.56 2.05
C ARG A 35 5.99 8.32 1.73
N ALA A 36 5.56 8.88 0.60
CA ALA A 36 4.58 8.33 -0.30
C ALA A 36 3.45 7.60 0.45
N ASP A 37 2.39 8.31 0.85
CA ASP A 37 1.23 7.71 1.54
C ASP A 37 0.34 7.05 0.49
N PRO A 38 0.36 5.71 0.34
CA PRO A 38 -0.43 5.04 -0.69
C PRO A 38 -1.92 4.99 -0.33
N GLY A 39 -2.36 5.60 0.77
CA GLY A 39 -3.72 5.46 1.29
C GLY A 39 -4.83 5.92 0.34
N ARG A 40 -4.53 6.74 -0.67
CA ARG A 40 -5.45 7.03 -1.78
C ARG A 40 -5.45 5.96 -2.86
N VAL A 41 -4.28 5.42 -3.20
CA VAL A 41 -4.12 4.33 -4.16
C VAL A 41 -4.81 3.06 -3.65
N GLU A 42 -4.70 2.76 -2.35
CA GLU A 42 -5.34 1.59 -1.71
C GLU A 42 -6.89 1.64 -1.71
N LYS A 43 -7.47 2.83 -1.87
CA LYS A 43 -8.94 3.01 -1.90
C LYS A 43 -9.52 2.82 -3.30
N ILE A 44 -8.69 2.83 -4.33
CA ILE A 44 -9.13 2.62 -5.70
C ILE A 44 -9.44 1.15 -5.84
N LYS A 45 -10.68 0.83 -6.18
CA LYS A 45 -11.11 -0.51 -6.57
C LYS A 45 -11.42 -0.53 -8.06
N MET A 46 -11.32 -1.71 -8.64
CA MET A 46 -11.76 -1.94 -10.01
C MET A 46 -13.29 -1.99 -10.03
N GLU A 47 -13.90 -1.25 -10.97
CA GLU A 47 -15.35 -1.30 -11.20
C GLU A 47 -15.73 -2.55 -12.03
N GLU A 48 -16.99 -3.00 -11.95
CA GLU A 48 -17.43 -4.25 -12.60
C GLU A 48 -17.34 -4.22 -14.14
N ASP A 49 -17.50 -3.04 -14.75
CA ASP A 49 -17.50 -2.80 -16.20
C ASP A 49 -16.17 -2.21 -16.74
N GLU A 50 -15.23 -1.85 -15.86
CA GLU A 50 -13.94 -1.23 -16.22
C GLU A 50 -12.95 -2.27 -16.77
N SER A 51 -12.26 -2.01 -17.89
CA SER A 51 -11.21 -2.94 -18.35
C SER A 51 -9.98 -2.90 -17.42
N VAL A 52 -9.24 -4.01 -17.33
CA VAL A 52 -8.00 -4.08 -16.53
C VAL A 52 -6.98 -3.03 -16.96
N ALA A 53 -6.91 -2.70 -18.25
CA ALA A 53 -6.03 -1.67 -18.77
C ALA A 53 -6.42 -0.27 -18.30
N GLU A 54 -7.72 0.07 -18.30
CA GLU A 54 -8.23 1.34 -17.78
C GLU A 54 -7.97 1.46 -16.27
N PHE A 55 -8.25 0.38 -15.55
CA PHE A 55 -8.00 0.30 -14.12
C PHE A 55 -6.51 0.45 -13.77
N ALA A 56 -5.63 -0.24 -14.49
CA ALA A 56 -4.19 -0.11 -14.33
C ALA A 56 -3.72 1.33 -14.58
N LEU A 57 -4.21 1.99 -15.64
CA LEU A 57 -3.89 3.39 -15.92
C LEU A 57 -4.36 4.34 -14.82
N LYS A 58 -5.54 4.12 -14.25
CA LYS A 58 -6.09 4.88 -13.12
C LYS A 58 -5.19 4.75 -11.88
N LEU A 59 -4.78 3.53 -11.54
CA LEU A 59 -3.85 3.25 -10.46
C LEU A 59 -2.46 3.87 -10.70
N GLN A 60 -1.92 3.81 -11.92
CA GLN A 60 -0.63 4.41 -12.26
C GLN A 60 -0.65 5.94 -12.12
N LYS A 61 -1.75 6.60 -12.53
CA LYS A 61 -1.93 8.04 -12.34
C LYS A 61 -1.99 8.41 -10.86
N ALA A 62 -2.82 7.70 -10.09
CA ALA A 62 -2.91 7.92 -8.65
C ALA A 62 -1.58 7.65 -7.93
N TRP A 63 -0.84 6.62 -8.35
CA TRP A 63 0.50 6.36 -7.84
C TRP A 63 1.45 7.54 -8.08
N ARG A 64 1.49 8.07 -9.30
CA ARG A 64 2.36 9.21 -9.62
C ARG A 64 1.97 10.46 -8.83
N GLU A 65 0.68 10.70 -8.63
CA GLU A 65 0.17 11.84 -7.86
C GLU A 65 0.53 11.76 -6.37
N GLU A 66 0.46 10.57 -5.78
CA GLU A 66 0.68 10.38 -4.34
C GLU A 66 2.15 10.12 -3.99
N MET A 67 2.86 9.37 -4.83
CA MET A 67 4.23 8.93 -4.57
C MET A 67 5.27 9.83 -5.25
N GLY A 68 4.88 10.65 -6.24
CA GLY A 68 5.77 11.57 -6.97
C GLY A 68 6.73 10.89 -7.96
N GLU A 69 6.73 9.56 -8.02
CA GLU A 69 7.58 8.72 -8.87
C GLU A 69 6.75 7.78 -9.74
N ALA A 70 7.35 7.26 -10.83
CA ALA A 70 6.70 6.18 -11.57
C ALA A 70 6.76 4.86 -10.79
N TRP A 71 5.73 4.04 -10.93
CA TRP A 71 5.59 2.77 -10.20
C TRP A 71 6.68 1.76 -10.56
N ASP A 72 7.31 1.91 -11.73
CA ASP A 72 8.33 1.01 -12.26
C ASP A 72 9.77 1.44 -12.00
N GLU A 73 10.01 2.58 -11.32
CA GLU A 73 11.36 3.11 -11.08
C GLU A 73 12.23 2.20 -10.22
N THR A 74 11.65 1.52 -9.23
CA THR A 74 12.38 0.62 -8.34
C THR A 74 11.68 -0.73 -8.22
N ALA A 75 12.44 -1.80 -7.97
CA ALA A 75 11.88 -3.12 -7.72
C ALA A 75 10.90 -3.13 -6.52
N ALA A 76 11.14 -2.26 -5.53
CA ALA A 76 10.24 -2.08 -4.39
C ALA A 76 8.92 -1.44 -4.81
N SER A 77 8.98 -0.34 -5.58
CA SER A 77 7.79 0.35 -6.12
C SER A 77 6.98 -0.58 -7.02
N GLN A 78 7.62 -1.39 -7.86
CA GLN A 78 6.96 -2.40 -8.69
C GLN A 78 6.24 -3.47 -7.86
N THR A 79 6.90 -3.96 -6.81
CA THR A 79 6.32 -4.98 -5.92
C THR A 79 5.10 -4.44 -5.19
N LEU A 80 5.22 -3.24 -4.62
CA LEU A 80 4.13 -2.56 -3.92
C LEU A 80 2.97 -2.23 -4.86
N PHE A 81 3.26 -1.78 -6.08
CA PHE A 81 2.24 -1.50 -7.09
C PHE A 81 1.45 -2.76 -7.45
N ARG A 82 2.10 -3.89 -7.71
CA ARG A 82 1.43 -5.18 -7.98
C ARG A 82 0.56 -5.64 -6.81
N MET A 83 1.05 -5.47 -5.58
CA MET A 83 0.27 -5.76 -4.38
C MET A 83 -1.00 -4.91 -4.30
N MET A 84 -0.91 -3.61 -4.62
CA MET A 84 -2.07 -2.72 -4.62
C MET A 84 -3.06 -3.06 -5.72
N VAL A 85 -2.57 -3.33 -6.94
CA VAL A 85 -3.40 -3.80 -8.06
C VAL A 85 -4.17 -5.05 -7.63
N LYS A 86 -3.47 -6.05 -7.08
CA LYS A 86 -4.11 -7.29 -6.61
C LYS A 86 -5.19 -7.00 -5.55
N LYS A 87 -4.88 -6.24 -4.50
CA LYS A 87 -5.83 -5.93 -3.41
C LYS A 87 -7.12 -5.24 -3.90
N ALA A 88 -7.03 -4.55 -5.02
CA ALA A 88 -8.12 -3.77 -5.58
C ALA A 88 -8.99 -4.53 -6.60
N LEU A 89 -8.62 -5.77 -6.94
CA LEU A 89 -9.41 -6.70 -7.75
C LEU A 89 -10.51 -7.40 -6.91
N PRO A 90 -11.53 -8.01 -7.55
CA PRO A 90 -12.50 -8.88 -6.87
C PRO A 90 -11.83 -10.02 -6.10
N MET A 91 -12.44 -10.45 -4.98
CA MET A 91 -11.84 -11.43 -4.06
C MET A 91 -11.53 -12.76 -4.74
N GLU A 92 -12.40 -13.21 -5.65
CA GLU A 92 -12.23 -14.45 -6.39
C GLU A 92 -11.05 -14.36 -7.37
N VAL A 93 -10.80 -13.19 -7.96
CA VAL A 93 -9.62 -12.95 -8.81
C VAL A 93 -8.35 -12.91 -7.96
N GLN A 94 -8.42 -12.36 -6.74
CA GLN A 94 -7.30 -12.38 -5.80
C GLN A 94 -6.89 -13.81 -5.42
N ASP A 95 -7.87 -14.66 -5.11
CA ASP A 95 -7.65 -16.07 -4.77
C ASP A 95 -7.02 -16.83 -5.94
N GLN A 96 -7.49 -16.61 -7.17
CA GLN A 96 -6.89 -17.21 -8.37
C GLN A 96 -5.43 -16.74 -8.56
N LEU A 97 -5.15 -15.46 -8.38
CA LEU A 97 -3.79 -14.92 -8.48
C LEU A 97 -2.85 -15.45 -7.40
N ASP A 98 -3.35 -15.83 -6.22
CA ASP A 98 -2.56 -16.50 -5.18
C ASP A 98 -2.17 -17.93 -5.53
N THR A 99 -2.91 -18.59 -6.43
CA THR A 99 -2.51 -19.90 -6.95
C THR A 99 -1.38 -19.82 -7.97
N VAL A 100 -1.16 -18.64 -8.55
CA VAL A 100 -0.06 -18.40 -9.51
C VAL A 100 1.25 -18.24 -8.75
N VAL A 101 2.32 -18.89 -9.21
CA VAL A 101 3.64 -18.79 -8.59
C VAL A 101 4.29 -17.44 -8.93
N GLY A 102 4.72 -16.69 -7.91
CA GLY A 102 5.52 -15.47 -8.05
C GLY A 102 4.78 -14.22 -8.58
N PRO A 103 3.55 -13.90 -8.16
CA PRO A 103 2.84 -12.71 -8.63
C PRO A 103 3.54 -11.39 -8.23
N SER A 104 4.33 -11.43 -7.15
CA SER A 104 5.17 -10.30 -6.71
C SER A 104 6.48 -10.16 -7.49
N THR A 105 6.98 -11.23 -8.12
CA THR A 105 8.29 -11.25 -8.80
C THR A 105 8.22 -11.31 -10.32
N MET A 106 7.08 -11.70 -10.89
CA MET A 106 6.90 -11.81 -12.35
C MET A 106 6.89 -10.46 -13.06
N ALA A 107 7.28 -10.43 -14.34
CA ALA A 107 7.27 -9.19 -15.12
C ALA A 107 5.84 -8.62 -15.28
N TRP A 108 5.72 -7.30 -15.39
CA TRP A 108 4.42 -6.62 -15.51
C TRP A 108 3.54 -7.15 -16.65
N PRO A 109 4.04 -7.38 -17.89
CA PRO A 109 3.19 -7.90 -18.96
C PRO A 109 2.60 -9.27 -18.65
N THR A 110 3.34 -10.12 -17.93
CA THR A 110 2.86 -11.44 -17.48
C THR A 110 1.82 -11.29 -16.38
N PHE A 111 2.05 -10.39 -15.42
CA PHE A 111 1.10 -10.08 -14.37
C PHE A 111 -0.22 -9.52 -14.93
N GLU A 112 -0.14 -8.57 -15.84
CA GLU A 112 -1.27 -7.96 -16.53
C GLU A 112 -2.07 -8.99 -17.33
N ALA A 113 -1.40 -9.87 -18.09
CA ALA A 113 -2.07 -10.95 -18.81
C ALA A 113 -2.82 -11.92 -17.88
N ASN A 114 -2.25 -12.26 -16.73
CA ASN A 114 -2.92 -13.09 -15.73
C ASN A 114 -4.16 -12.39 -15.16
N ILE A 115 -4.05 -11.11 -14.79
CA ILE A 115 -5.21 -10.34 -14.28
C ILE A 115 -6.32 -10.28 -15.33
N ILE A 116 -5.98 -9.93 -16.58
CA ILE A 116 -6.95 -9.89 -17.69
C ILE A 116 -7.65 -11.24 -17.80
N HIS A 117 -6.90 -12.34 -17.84
CA HIS A 117 -7.47 -13.67 -17.96
C HIS A 117 -8.46 -14.00 -16.83
N TYR A 118 -8.08 -13.76 -15.57
CA TYR A 118 -8.92 -14.10 -14.43
C TYR A 118 -10.12 -13.17 -14.24
N VAL A 119 -9.99 -11.89 -14.58
CA VAL A 119 -11.11 -10.94 -14.59
C VAL A 119 -12.13 -11.33 -15.65
N GLU A 120 -11.69 -11.66 -16.86
CA GLU A 120 -12.58 -12.09 -17.95
C GLU A 120 -13.24 -13.45 -17.69
N LEU A 121 -12.62 -14.33 -16.89
CA LEU A 121 -13.25 -15.57 -16.43
C LEU A 121 -14.34 -15.35 -15.37
N HIS A 122 -14.33 -14.21 -14.68
CA HIS A 122 -15.27 -13.88 -13.62
C HIS A 122 -16.51 -13.13 -14.13
N ARG A 123 -16.37 -12.39 -15.23
CA ARG A 123 -17.46 -11.67 -15.92
C ARG A 123 -18.40 -12.60 -16.67
#